data_AF-A0A819C2Z2-F1
#
_entry.id   AF-A0A819C2Z2-F1
#
_cell.length_a   1.000
_cell.length_b   1.000
_cell.length_c   1.000
_cell.angle_alpha   90.00
_cell.angle_beta   90.00
_cell.angle_gamma   90.00
#
_symmetry.space_group_name_H-M   'P 1'
#
loop_
_entity.id
_entity.type
_entity.pdbx_description
1 polymer ?
#
loop_
_entity_poly.entity_id
_entity_poly.type
_entity_poly.pdbx_seq_one_letter_code
_entity_poly.pdbx_strand_id
1 'polypeptide(L)'
;MWGQAFICGSLGGMLFCGKTGFSAAHHHAPEAGYFVYYCFTHIAIDHEGSIGSVYRSRSGMKEKTTACGALAAFTAEIASNKLNLNFDEDDIEMSMLKKHIITQTGLSTDATNAPDLFKVTMAAYKTITMDLERHVRSDSEKFKDRKYALFTGVQIHGPNGTDYCWIGKASLLRKGILLPLVIASDIEPLSSTGPSNPTSH
;
A
#
# COMPACT_ATOMS: atom_id res chain seq x y z
N MET A 1 -19.08 -4.74 -7.71
CA MET A 1 -18.30 -4.92 -6.47
C MET A 1 -18.22 -6.42 -6.13
N TRP A 2 -17.16 -6.84 -5.45
CA TRP A 2 -16.74 -8.25 -5.30
C TRP A 2 -17.40 -9.03 -4.12
N GLY A 3 -18.34 -8.42 -3.39
CA GLY A 3 -18.91 -9.02 -2.18
C GLY A 3 -18.08 -8.73 -0.91
N GLN A 4 -18.18 -9.60 0.09
CA GLN A 4 -17.44 -9.47 1.35
C GLN A 4 -15.95 -9.79 1.14
N ALA A 5 -15.06 -8.93 1.66
CA ALA A 5 -13.62 -9.10 1.55
C ALA A 5 -13.04 -9.82 2.78
N PHE A 6 -11.99 -10.62 2.54
CA PHE A 6 -11.12 -11.11 3.60
C PHE A 6 -10.08 -10.03 3.93
N ILE A 7 -9.99 -9.60 5.19
CA ILE A 7 -9.09 -8.52 5.60
C ILE A 7 -7.79 -9.11 6.15
N CYS A 8 -6.69 -8.89 5.42
CA CYS A 8 -5.34 -9.30 5.81
C CYS A 8 -4.46 -8.15 6.32
N GLY A 9 -5.02 -6.94 6.42
CA GLY A 9 -4.26 -5.75 6.79
C GLY A 9 -3.83 -5.74 8.25
N SER A 10 -2.65 -5.18 8.50
CA SER A 10 -2.06 -4.95 9.81
C SER A 10 -1.59 -3.49 9.91
N LEU A 11 -1.06 -3.06 11.07
CA LEU A 11 -0.54 -1.71 11.27
C LEU A 11 0.37 -1.24 10.11
N GLY A 12 0.21 0.00 9.66
CA GLY A 12 0.97 0.56 8.53
C GLY A 12 0.65 -0.04 7.15
N GLY A 13 -0.33 -0.95 7.06
CA GLY A 13 -0.66 -1.70 5.84
C GLY A 13 0.13 -3.00 5.70
N MET A 14 0.90 -3.39 6.73
CA MET A 14 1.72 -4.62 6.70
C MET A 14 0.88 -5.88 6.50
N LEU A 15 1.52 -6.97 6.07
CA LEU A 15 0.88 -8.27 5.80
C LEU A 15 1.25 -9.33 6.83
N PHE A 16 1.05 -9.02 8.12
CA PHE A 16 1.42 -9.90 9.23
C PHE A 16 0.47 -11.07 9.49
N CYS A 17 -0.65 -11.17 8.76
CA CYS A 17 -1.48 -12.39 8.75
C CYS A 17 -0.68 -13.64 8.27
N GLY A 18 0.42 -13.41 7.55
CA GLY A 18 1.39 -14.43 7.18
C GLY A 18 0.83 -15.53 6.27
N LYS A 19 1.60 -16.61 6.12
CA LYS A 19 1.22 -17.74 5.26
C LYS A 19 -0.11 -18.38 5.70
N THR A 20 -0.35 -18.43 7.01
CA THR A 20 -1.58 -18.98 7.58
C THR A 20 -2.81 -18.16 7.20
N GLY A 21 -2.76 -16.83 7.35
CA GLY A 21 -3.86 -15.94 6.97
C GLY A 21 -4.16 -15.98 5.46
N PHE A 22 -3.12 -15.97 4.62
CA PHE A 22 -3.29 -16.14 3.17
C PHE A 22 -3.93 -17.49 2.82
N SER A 23 -3.47 -18.58 3.44
CA SER A 23 -4.07 -19.92 3.22
C SER A 23 -5.54 -19.95 3.63
N ALA A 24 -5.89 -19.33 4.76
CA ALA A 24 -7.28 -19.23 5.23
C ALA A 24 -8.16 -18.47 4.23
N ALA A 25 -7.68 -17.32 3.72
CA ALA A 25 -8.39 -16.54 2.70
C ALA A 25 -8.66 -17.38 1.43
N HIS A 26 -7.69 -18.19 1.01
CA HIS A 26 -7.84 -19.04 -0.17
C HIS A 26 -8.79 -20.22 0.04
N HIS A 27 -8.86 -20.80 1.24
CA HIS A 27 -9.79 -21.90 1.54
C HIS A 27 -11.25 -21.46 1.59
N HIS A 28 -11.52 -20.18 1.84
CA HIS A 28 -12.88 -19.63 1.89
C HIS A 28 -13.34 -19.03 0.56
N ALA A 29 -12.50 -19.08 -0.48
CA ALA A 29 -12.86 -18.57 -1.80
C ALA A 29 -13.67 -19.60 -2.60
N PRO A 30 -14.53 -19.16 -3.53
CA PRO A 30 -15.24 -20.05 -4.44
C PRO A 30 -14.30 -20.96 -5.23
N GLU A 31 -14.74 -22.18 -5.52
CA GLU A 31 -14.04 -23.09 -6.41
C GLU A 31 -13.88 -22.46 -7.81
N ALA A 32 -12.70 -22.63 -8.42
CA ALA A 32 -12.33 -22.04 -9.71
C ALA A 32 -12.41 -20.48 -9.80
N GLY A 33 -12.35 -19.78 -8.68
CA GLY A 33 -12.37 -18.31 -8.62
C GLY A 33 -11.04 -17.62 -8.99
N TYR A 34 -11.14 -16.32 -9.26
CA TYR A 34 -10.00 -15.41 -9.39
C TYR A 34 -9.83 -14.64 -8.07
N PHE A 35 -8.60 -14.49 -7.59
CA PHE A 35 -8.29 -13.69 -6.42
C PHE A 35 -7.94 -12.27 -6.83
N VAL A 36 -8.46 -11.28 -6.09
CA VAL A 36 -8.09 -9.88 -6.26
C VAL A 36 -7.58 -9.36 -4.92
N TYR A 37 -6.34 -8.89 -4.90
CA TYR A 37 -5.71 -8.31 -3.73
C TYR A 37 -5.53 -6.80 -3.92
N TYR A 38 -6.05 -6.04 -2.96
CA TYR A 38 -5.75 -4.61 -2.79
C TYR A 38 -4.91 -4.46 -1.52
N CYS A 39 -3.65 -4.07 -1.67
CA CYS A 39 -2.72 -3.93 -0.54
C CYS A 39 -2.07 -2.55 -0.57
N PHE A 40 -2.50 -1.69 0.35
CA PHE A 40 -2.13 -0.29 0.36
C PHE A 40 -1.60 0.08 1.74
N THR A 41 -0.48 0.81 1.76
CA THR A 41 -0.17 1.68 2.91
C THR A 41 -0.93 2.99 2.72
N HIS A 42 -0.80 3.93 3.64
CA HIS A 42 -1.55 5.17 3.55
C HIS A 42 -0.84 6.38 4.14
N ILE A 43 -1.20 7.54 3.62
CA ILE A 43 -0.69 8.84 4.05
C ILE A 43 -1.80 9.89 3.97
N ALA A 44 -1.67 10.99 4.72
CA ALA A 44 -2.56 12.14 4.62
C ALA A 44 -1.88 13.31 3.90
N ILE A 45 -2.68 14.11 3.19
CA ILE A 45 -2.29 15.41 2.65
C ILE A 45 -3.41 16.39 3.01
N ASP A 46 -3.07 17.49 3.68
CA ASP A 46 -4.05 18.52 4.05
C ASP A 46 -4.35 19.52 2.92
N HIS A 47 -5.22 20.49 3.20
CA HIS A 47 -5.63 21.51 2.22
C HIS A 47 -4.51 22.48 1.84
N GLU A 48 -3.44 22.54 2.64
CA GLU A 48 -2.24 23.31 2.38
C GLU A 48 -1.17 22.50 1.63
N GLY A 49 -1.41 21.20 1.38
CA GLY A 49 -0.47 20.30 0.74
C GLY A 49 0.56 19.69 1.71
N SER A 50 0.41 19.89 3.01
CA SER A 50 1.31 19.32 4.02
C SER A 50 1.07 17.83 4.18
N ILE A 51 2.17 17.07 4.22
CA ILE A 51 2.14 15.61 4.31
C ILE A 51 2.03 15.14 5.76
N GLY A 52 1.20 14.13 5.99
CA GLY A 52 1.20 13.32 7.19
C GLY A 52 0.04 13.56 8.15
N SER A 53 -0.74 14.62 7.97
CA SER A 53 -1.92 14.88 8.81
C SER A 53 -3.05 15.53 8.03
N VAL A 54 -4.29 15.31 8.48
CA VAL A 54 -5.48 15.93 7.88
C VAL A 54 -6.58 16.12 8.93
N TYR A 55 -7.47 17.08 8.69
CA TYR A 55 -8.69 17.22 9.48
C TYR A 55 -9.70 16.12 9.11
N ARG A 56 -10.07 15.30 10.10
CA ARG A 56 -11.11 14.28 9.93
C ARG A 56 -12.47 14.86 10.28
N SER A 57 -13.09 15.55 9.33
CA SER A 57 -14.39 16.22 9.48
C SER A 57 -15.51 15.30 10.00
N ARG A 58 -15.41 13.98 9.77
CA ARG A 58 -16.40 12.97 10.18
C ARG A 58 -16.36 12.55 11.65
N SER A 59 -15.45 13.09 12.47
CA SER A 59 -15.16 12.52 13.81
C SER A 59 -15.36 13.48 14.99
N GLY A 60 -15.87 14.70 14.76
CA GLY A 60 -15.96 15.71 15.82
C GLY A 60 -14.61 16.18 16.38
N MET A 61 -13.50 15.74 15.76
CA MET A 61 -12.14 16.11 16.13
C MET A 61 -11.86 17.57 15.75
N LYS A 62 -11.32 18.32 16.71
CA LYS A 62 -10.96 19.75 16.54
C LYS A 62 -9.57 19.96 15.95
N GLU A 63 -8.74 18.91 15.90
CA GLU A 63 -7.34 18.98 15.51
C GLU A 63 -7.02 18.04 14.35
N LYS A 64 -5.94 18.35 13.62
CA LYS A 64 -5.41 17.46 12.57
C LYS A 64 -4.94 16.16 13.24
N THR A 65 -5.19 15.04 12.59
CA THR A 65 -4.67 13.74 13.04
C THR A 65 -3.77 13.12 11.99
N THR A 66 -2.80 12.35 12.46
CA THR A 66 -1.78 11.74 11.62
C THR A 66 -2.35 10.61 10.76
N ALA A 67 -1.83 10.46 9.54
CA ALA A 67 -1.99 9.26 8.73
C ALA A 67 -0.74 9.04 7.86
N CYS A 68 -0.07 7.89 7.92
CA CYS A 68 -0.24 6.80 8.89
C CYS A 68 0.38 7.13 10.26
N GLY A 69 -0.36 6.91 11.36
CA GLY A 69 0.15 7.14 12.72
C GLY A 69 1.38 6.30 13.06
N ALA A 70 1.39 5.01 12.68
CA ALA A 70 2.53 4.12 12.93
C ALA A 70 3.78 4.54 12.15
N LEU A 71 3.63 4.87 10.87
CA LEU A 71 4.76 5.31 10.06
C LEU A 71 5.30 6.66 10.53
N ALA A 72 4.43 7.56 11.00
CA ALA A 72 4.86 8.82 11.59
C ALA A 72 5.58 8.63 12.93
N ALA A 73 5.10 7.74 13.80
CA ALA A 73 5.80 7.41 15.05
C ALA A 73 7.18 6.79 14.77
N PHE A 74 7.27 5.86 13.83
CA PHE A 74 8.55 5.30 13.39
C PHE A 74 9.49 6.38 12.81
N THR A 75 8.97 7.28 11.98
CA THR A 75 9.73 8.42 11.42
C THR A 75 10.28 9.31 12.54
N ALA A 76 9.44 9.66 13.52
CA ALA A 76 9.82 10.50 14.64
C ALA A 76 10.85 9.84 15.56
N GLU A 77 10.76 8.53 15.77
CA GLU A 77 11.75 7.76 16.51
C GLU A 77 13.14 7.82 15.87
N ILE A 78 13.22 7.70 14.53
CA ILE A 78 14.50 7.85 13.81
C ILE A 78 15.01 9.29 13.98
N ALA A 79 14.18 10.28 13.66
CA ALA A 79 14.57 11.70 13.69
C ALA A 79 15.01 12.19 15.07
N SER A 80 14.44 11.62 16.15
CA SER A 80 14.80 11.96 17.53
C SER A 80 15.94 11.12 18.10
N ASN A 81 16.57 10.25 17.30
CA ASN A 81 17.59 9.29 17.73
C ASN A 81 17.13 8.39 18.90
N LYS A 82 15.84 7.99 18.88
CA LYS A 82 15.18 7.16 19.91
C LYS A 82 14.61 5.87 19.33
N LEU A 83 15.09 5.46 18.15
CA LEU A 83 14.62 4.25 17.49
C LEU A 83 14.78 3.03 18.39
N ASN A 84 13.65 2.41 18.73
CA ASN A 84 13.63 1.15 19.48
C ASN A 84 13.32 -0.02 18.53
N LEU A 85 14.29 -0.92 18.38
CA LEU A 85 14.16 -2.16 17.62
C LEU A 85 14.06 -3.40 18.52
N ASN A 86 13.85 -3.24 19.83
CA ASN A 86 13.52 -4.39 20.67
C ASN A 86 12.10 -4.87 20.35
N PHE A 87 11.88 -6.17 20.53
CA PHE A 87 10.55 -6.73 20.42
C PHE A 87 9.76 -6.41 21.69
N ASP A 88 8.56 -5.86 21.52
CA ASP A 88 7.62 -5.59 22.59
C ASP A 88 6.39 -6.49 22.40
N GLU A 89 6.05 -7.27 23.44
CA GLU A 89 4.90 -8.18 23.44
C GLU A 89 3.57 -7.43 23.49
N ASP A 90 3.56 -6.20 24.03
CA ASP A 90 2.38 -5.34 24.06
C ASP A 90 2.25 -4.49 22.77
N ASP A 91 3.30 -4.43 21.94
CA ASP A 91 3.34 -3.67 20.68
C ASP A 91 3.98 -4.48 19.53
N ILE A 92 3.44 -5.68 19.31
CA ILE A 92 3.96 -6.68 18.36
C ILE A 92 4.01 -6.12 16.94
N GLU A 93 2.91 -5.52 16.45
CA GLU A 93 2.83 -5.08 15.06
C GLU A 93 3.78 -3.92 14.77
N MET A 94 3.93 -2.97 15.70
CA MET A 94 4.88 -1.86 15.54
C MET A 94 6.33 -2.35 15.63
N SER A 95 6.63 -3.25 16.56
CA SER A 95 7.96 -3.89 16.69
C SER A 95 8.37 -4.59 15.39
N MET A 96 7.44 -5.34 14.79
CA MET A 96 7.68 -6.04 13.53
C MET A 96 7.73 -5.09 12.33
N LEU A 97 6.86 -4.08 12.28
CA LEU A 97 6.81 -3.07 11.21
C LEU A 97 8.16 -2.37 11.04
N LYS A 98 8.74 -1.85 12.13
CA LYS A 98 10.03 -1.12 12.08
C LYS A 98 11.13 -1.99 11.48
N LYS A 99 11.32 -3.19 12.05
CA LYS A 99 12.34 -4.15 11.60
C LYS A 99 12.12 -4.57 10.15
N HIS A 100 10.88 -4.87 9.80
CA HIS A 100 10.55 -5.39 8.49
C HIS A 100 10.79 -4.36 7.38
N ILE A 101 10.35 -3.11 7.59
CA ILE A 101 10.61 -2.03 6.64
C ILE A 101 12.13 -1.80 6.46
N ILE A 102 12.89 -1.72 7.57
CA ILE A 102 14.35 -1.52 7.51
C ILE A 102 15.02 -2.64 6.74
N THR A 103 14.74 -3.90 7.11
CA THR A 103 15.40 -5.06 6.52
C THR A 103 15.04 -5.28 5.05
N GLN A 104 13.80 -5.03 4.65
CA GLN A 104 13.36 -5.22 3.26
C GLN A 104 13.82 -4.10 2.33
N THR A 105 14.02 -2.89 2.84
CA THR A 105 14.26 -1.71 1.98
C THR A 105 15.63 -1.07 2.13
N GLY A 106 16.35 -1.34 3.22
CA GLY A 106 17.58 -0.63 3.57
C GLY A 106 17.35 0.81 4.01
N LEU A 107 16.14 1.14 4.49
CA LEU A 107 15.79 2.48 4.97
C LEU A 107 16.80 2.96 6.03
N SER A 108 17.34 4.18 5.84
CA SER A 108 18.27 4.79 6.80
C SER A 108 17.63 4.94 8.17
N THR A 109 18.41 4.64 9.21
CA THR A 109 18.07 4.85 10.62
C THR A 109 18.98 5.89 11.29
N ASP A 110 19.81 6.58 10.51
CA ASP A 110 20.67 7.66 10.97
C ASP A 110 19.84 8.92 11.25
N ALA A 111 19.81 9.36 12.50
CA ALA A 111 19.09 10.55 12.93
C ALA A 111 19.62 11.84 12.27
N THR A 112 20.90 11.90 11.89
CA THR A 112 21.49 13.08 11.24
C THR A 112 21.00 13.28 9.81
N ASN A 113 20.49 12.22 9.19
CA ASN A 113 19.90 12.21 7.87
C ASN A 113 18.62 11.36 7.85
N ALA A 114 17.74 11.65 8.81
CA ALA A 114 16.51 10.89 9.00
C ALA A 114 15.59 10.99 7.76
N PRO A 115 14.96 9.89 7.31
CA PRO A 115 13.99 9.95 6.24
C PRO A 115 12.75 10.73 6.69
N ASP A 116 12.15 11.49 5.78
CA ASP A 116 10.83 12.07 5.99
C ASP A 116 9.72 11.01 5.92
N LEU A 117 8.52 11.38 6.35
CA LEU A 117 7.37 10.47 6.38
C LEU A 117 7.00 9.92 4.98
N PHE A 118 7.21 10.70 3.93
CA PHE A 118 6.96 10.24 2.57
C PHE A 118 7.92 9.11 2.20
N LYS A 119 9.22 9.26 2.46
CA LYS A 119 10.23 8.19 2.26
C LYS A 119 9.90 6.94 3.06
N VAL A 120 9.50 7.08 4.33
CA VAL A 120 9.08 5.93 5.16
C VAL A 120 7.83 5.26 4.60
N THR A 121 6.86 6.04 4.11
CA THR A 121 5.65 5.53 3.44
C THR A 121 5.99 4.77 2.16
N MET A 122 6.92 5.29 1.35
CA MET A 122 7.36 4.60 0.14
C MET A 122 8.14 3.31 0.43
N ALA A 123 8.89 3.28 1.53
CA ALA A 123 9.52 2.06 2.02
C ALA A 123 8.48 1.03 2.50
N ALA A 124 7.44 1.47 3.21
CA ALA A 124 6.31 0.62 3.58
C ALA A 124 5.60 0.05 2.34
N TYR A 125 5.28 0.89 1.35
CA TYR A 125 4.71 0.47 0.05
C TYR A 125 5.58 -0.62 -0.63
N LYS A 126 6.89 -0.42 -0.70
CA LYS A 126 7.80 -1.42 -1.29
C LYS A 126 7.75 -2.74 -0.52
N THR A 127 7.76 -2.66 0.81
CA THR A 127 7.70 -3.81 1.72
C THR A 127 6.43 -4.64 1.48
N ILE A 128 5.25 -4.01 1.51
CA ILE A 128 3.97 -4.71 1.32
C ILE A 128 3.83 -5.31 -0.08
N THR A 129 4.41 -4.65 -1.09
CA THR A 129 4.41 -5.14 -2.48
C THR A 129 5.24 -6.42 -2.59
N MET A 130 6.45 -6.40 -2.01
CA MET A 130 7.34 -7.57 -1.98
C MET A 130 6.70 -8.74 -1.22
N ASP A 131 6.06 -8.48 -0.08
CA ASP A 131 5.37 -9.51 0.69
C ASP A 131 4.20 -10.12 -0.06
N LEU A 132 3.32 -9.30 -0.64
CA LEU A 132 2.17 -9.80 -1.38
C LEU A 132 2.63 -10.72 -2.51
N GLU A 133 3.59 -10.28 -3.32
CA GLU A 133 4.13 -11.10 -4.41
C GLU A 133 4.76 -12.40 -3.91
N ARG A 134 5.52 -12.36 -2.81
CA ARG A 134 6.12 -13.55 -2.20
C ARG A 134 5.06 -14.54 -1.74
N HIS A 135 3.99 -14.05 -1.11
CA HIS A 135 2.88 -14.88 -0.63
C HIS A 135 2.11 -15.52 -1.79
N VAL A 136 1.73 -14.76 -2.81
CA VAL A 136 0.97 -15.31 -3.94
C VAL A 136 1.81 -16.24 -4.82
N ARG A 137 3.12 -15.99 -4.97
CA ARG A 137 4.03 -16.92 -5.67
C ARG A 137 4.08 -18.27 -4.95
N SER A 138 4.33 -18.24 -3.63
CA SER A 138 4.39 -19.46 -2.82
C SER A 138 3.07 -20.24 -2.83
N ASP A 139 1.92 -19.57 -2.88
CA ASP A 139 0.63 -20.23 -3.03
C ASP A 139 0.43 -20.82 -4.45
N SER A 140 0.84 -20.09 -5.50
CA SER A 140 0.71 -20.55 -6.89
C SER A 140 1.57 -21.77 -7.23
N GLU A 141 2.66 -22.00 -6.49
CA GLU A 141 3.46 -23.23 -6.59
C GLU A 141 2.67 -24.46 -6.14
N LYS A 142 1.81 -24.29 -5.13
CA LYS A 142 0.93 -25.35 -4.61
C LYS A 142 -0.34 -25.51 -5.46
N PHE A 143 -0.89 -24.39 -5.93
CA PHE A 143 -2.18 -24.34 -6.63
C PHE A 143 -2.01 -23.72 -8.02
N LYS A 144 -1.49 -24.51 -8.97
CA LYS A 144 -1.00 -24.04 -10.28
C LYS A 144 -2.05 -23.33 -11.15
N ASP A 145 -3.33 -23.63 -10.95
CA ASP A 145 -4.43 -23.09 -11.76
C ASP A 145 -5.02 -21.78 -11.20
N ARG A 146 -4.63 -21.39 -9.98
CA ARG A 146 -5.10 -20.14 -9.38
C ARG A 146 -4.52 -18.92 -10.10
N LYS A 147 -5.32 -17.85 -10.13
CA LYS A 147 -4.98 -16.58 -10.76
C LYS A 147 -5.23 -15.45 -9.77
N TYR A 148 -4.29 -14.50 -9.75
CA TYR A 148 -4.30 -13.40 -8.78
C TYR A 148 -4.11 -12.08 -9.50
N ALA A 149 -5.06 -11.17 -9.36
CA ALA A 149 -4.86 -9.77 -9.69
C ALA A 149 -4.38 -9.04 -8.44
N LEU A 150 -3.25 -8.36 -8.52
CA LEU A 150 -2.60 -7.66 -7.42
C LEU A 150 -2.59 -6.17 -7.72
N PHE A 151 -3.10 -5.36 -6.79
CA PHE A 151 -3.05 -3.91 -6.83
C PHE A 151 -2.39 -3.42 -5.54
N THR A 152 -1.26 -2.74 -5.69
CA THR A 152 -0.47 -2.24 -4.58
C THR A 152 -0.17 -0.76 -4.75
N GLY A 153 -0.14 -0.02 -3.66
CA GLY A 153 0.08 1.42 -3.72
C GLY A 153 -0.06 2.13 -2.39
N VAL A 154 -0.43 3.41 -2.48
CA VAL A 154 -0.62 4.29 -1.33
C VAL A 154 -2.03 4.89 -1.39
N GLN A 155 -2.83 4.65 -0.37
CA GLN A 155 -4.06 5.38 -0.13
C GLN A 155 -3.73 6.77 0.42
N ILE A 156 -4.35 7.82 -0.13
CA ILE A 156 -4.10 9.20 0.25
C ILE A 156 -5.39 9.77 0.82
N HIS A 157 -5.37 10.12 2.10
CA HIS A 157 -6.46 10.85 2.75
C HIS A 157 -6.29 12.35 2.47
N GLY A 158 -7.20 12.90 1.67
CA GLY A 158 -7.20 14.30 1.28
C GLY A 158 -8.09 15.18 2.18
N PRO A 159 -8.08 16.50 1.95
CA PRO A 159 -8.91 17.43 2.70
C PRO A 159 -10.40 17.17 2.50
N ASN A 160 -11.22 17.62 3.45
CA ASN A 160 -12.69 17.57 3.38
C ASN A 160 -13.29 16.16 3.20
N GLY A 161 -12.57 15.12 3.64
CA GLY A 161 -13.03 13.73 3.54
C GLY A 161 -12.95 13.17 2.12
N THR A 162 -12.09 13.73 1.27
CA THR A 162 -11.71 13.15 -0.01
C THR A 162 -10.67 12.05 0.21
N ASP A 163 -10.73 11.00 -0.60
CA ASP A 163 -9.76 9.91 -0.58
C ASP A 163 -9.30 9.64 -2.01
N TYR A 164 -8.00 9.39 -2.17
CA TYR A 164 -7.37 9.05 -3.43
C TYR A 164 -6.56 7.77 -3.26
N CYS A 165 -6.22 7.13 -4.38
CA CYS A 165 -5.34 5.98 -4.39
C CYS A 165 -4.31 6.16 -5.50
N TRP A 166 -3.04 6.21 -5.12
CA TRP A 166 -1.96 6.08 -6.08
C TRP A 166 -1.62 4.59 -6.22
N ILE A 167 -1.80 4.04 -7.41
CA ILE A 167 -1.46 2.64 -7.69
C ILE A 167 -0.02 2.61 -8.18
N GLY A 168 0.88 2.10 -7.34
CA GLY A 168 2.30 1.98 -7.68
C GLY A 168 2.59 0.76 -8.56
N LYS A 169 1.91 -0.36 -8.31
CA LYS A 169 2.04 -1.56 -9.15
C LYS A 169 0.72 -2.33 -9.24
N ALA A 170 0.32 -2.64 -10.47
CA ALA A 170 -0.73 -3.58 -10.79
C ALA A 170 -0.16 -4.77 -11.57
N SER A 171 -0.56 -5.99 -11.22
CA SER A 171 -0.04 -7.20 -11.86
C SER A 171 -1.03 -8.37 -11.83
N LEU A 172 -0.89 -9.27 -12.79
CA LEU A 172 -1.61 -10.53 -12.87
C LEU A 172 -0.62 -11.69 -12.68
N LEU A 173 -0.79 -12.48 -11.63
CA LEU A 173 -0.09 -13.76 -11.49
C LEU A 173 -0.93 -14.87 -12.16
N ARG A 174 -0.37 -15.53 -13.17
CA ARG A 174 -1.00 -16.68 -13.85
C ARG A 174 0.07 -17.70 -14.23
N LYS A 175 -0.16 -18.97 -13.91
CA LYS A 175 0.80 -20.08 -14.17
C LYS A 175 2.21 -19.79 -13.59
N GLY A 176 2.26 -19.19 -12.40
CA GLY A 176 3.50 -18.81 -11.71
C GLY A 176 4.24 -17.59 -12.28
N ILE A 177 3.72 -16.95 -13.35
CA ILE A 177 4.35 -15.78 -13.98
C ILE A 177 3.59 -14.52 -13.59
N LEU A 178 4.32 -13.51 -13.11
CA LEU A 178 3.77 -12.20 -12.76
C LEU A 178 3.86 -11.27 -13.98
N LEU A 179 2.71 -10.88 -14.52
CA LEU A 179 2.60 -10.01 -15.68
C LEU A 179 2.13 -8.61 -15.23
N PRO A 180 2.73 -7.51 -15.73
CA PRO A 180 2.24 -6.18 -15.42
C PRO A 180 0.84 -5.96 -16.01
N LEU A 181 -0.01 -5.23 -15.29
CA LEU A 181 -1.28 -4.71 -15.79
C LEU A 181 -1.13 -3.22 -16.07
N VAL A 182 -1.53 -2.78 -17.26
CA VAL A 182 -1.54 -1.36 -17.62
C VAL A 182 -2.77 -0.71 -16.99
N ILE A 183 -2.56 0.39 -16.27
CA ILE A 183 -3.65 1.17 -15.68
C ILE A 183 -3.91 2.34 -16.62
N ALA A 184 -5.18 2.70 -16.83
CA ALA A 184 -5.57 3.73 -17.81
C ALA A 184 -4.94 5.11 -17.54
N SER A 185 -4.49 5.40 -16.31
CA SER A 185 -3.73 6.62 -15.96
C SER A 185 -2.34 6.69 -16.59
N ASP A 186 -1.81 5.56 -17.07
CA ASP A 186 -0.51 5.46 -17.74
C ASP A 186 -0.63 5.61 -19.27
N ILE A 187 -1.87 5.79 -19.77
CA ILE A 187 -2.17 6.03 -21.18
C ILE A 187 -2.26 7.54 -21.34
N GLU A 188 -1.33 8.15 -22.10
CA GLU A 188 -1.48 9.55 -22.50
C GLU A 188 -2.86 9.73 -23.15
N PRO A 189 -3.61 10.81 -22.83
CA PRO A 189 -4.86 11.07 -23.50
C PRO A 189 -4.57 11.19 -25.00
N LEU A 190 -5.24 10.35 -25.81
CA LEU A 190 -5.19 10.45 -27.27
C LEU A 190 -5.39 11.90 -27.65
N SER A 191 -4.35 12.54 -28.20
CA SER A 191 -4.43 13.92 -28.67
C SER A 191 -5.60 13.99 -29.65
N SER A 192 -6.61 14.79 -29.32
CA SER A 192 -7.74 15.03 -30.21
C SER A 192 -7.31 15.91 -31.37
N THR A 193 -6.51 15.38 -32.29
CA THR A 193 -6.39 15.95 -33.63
C THR A 193 -7.57 15.44 -34.43
N GLY A 194 -8.72 16.10 -34.26
CA GLY A 194 -9.83 15.96 -35.19
C GLY A 194 -9.37 16.40 -36.58
N PRO A 195 -9.85 15.76 -37.67
CA PRO A 195 -9.49 16.16 -39.01
C PRO A 195 -9.98 17.59 -39.25
N SER A 196 -9.07 18.47 -39.65
CA SER A 196 -9.42 19.80 -40.17
C SER A 196 -10.30 19.62 -41.41
N ASN A 197 -11.55 20.07 -41.33
CA ASN A 197 -12.43 20.18 -42.48
C ASN A 197 -11.76 21.05 -43.56
N PRO A 198 -11.65 20.59 -44.81
CA PRO A 198 -11.23 21.46 -45.89
C PRO A 198 -12.35 22.46 -46.18
N THR A 199 -12.03 23.75 -46.03
CA THR A 199 -12.87 24.85 -46.51
C THR A 199 -13.07 24.73 -48.02
N SER A 200 -14.34 24.74 -48.42
CA SER A 200 -14.79 24.84 -49.80
C SER A 200 -14.38 26.16 -50.43
N HIS A 201 -13.63 26.10 -51.54
CA HIS A 201 -13.61 27.11 -52.60
C HIS A 201 -13.35 26.41 -53.94
#